data_AF-A0A1E7Z7G0-F1
#
_entry.id   AF-A0A1E7Z7G0-F1
#
_cell.length_a   1.000
_cell.length_b   1.000
_cell.length_c   1.000
_cell.angle_alpha   90.00
_cell.angle_beta   90.00
_cell.angle_gamma   90.00
#
_symmetry.space_group_name_H-M   'P 1'
#
loop_
_entity.id
_entity.type
_entity.pdbx_description
1 polymer ?
#
loop_
_entity_poly.entity_id
_entity_poly.type
_entity_poly.pdbx_seq_one_letter_code
_entity_poly.pdbx_strand_id
1 'polypeptide(L)' 'MTTKSIPDLLRRSLESHMAEADLKNDEELKDILGKLSSLSEKVAAAKAQVLARRARASEET' A
#
# COMPACT_ATOMS: atom_id res chain seq x y z
N MET A 1 -1.91 4.17 15.53
CA MET A 1 -1.91 2.99 14.64
C MET A 1 -2.03 3.46 13.21
N THR A 2 -1.01 3.27 12.37
CA THR A 2 -1.11 3.55 10.94
C THR A 2 -2.16 2.61 10.36
N THR A 3 -3.32 3.14 9.97
CA THR A 3 -4.32 2.36 9.24
C THR A 3 -3.66 1.90 7.95
N LYS A 4 -3.49 0.57 7.81
CA LYS A 4 -2.91 -0.02 6.61
C LYS A 4 -3.67 0.50 5.40
N SER A 5 -2.95 0.84 4.34
CA SER A 5 -3.59 1.34 3.13
C SER A 5 -4.42 0.21 2.50
N ILE A 6 -5.46 0.55 1.73
CA ILE A 6 -6.21 -0.45 0.96
C ILE A 6 -5.26 -1.29 0.08
N PRO A 7 -4.25 -0.70 -0.62
CA PRO A 7 -3.23 -1.46 -1.33
C PRO A 7 -2.47 -2.48 -0.45
N ASP A 8 -2.12 -2.13 0.80
CA ASP A 8 -1.48 -3.08 1.72
C ASP A 8 -2.38 -4.25 2.11
N LEU A 9 -3.69 -3.99 2.27
CA LEU A 9 -4.67 -5.03 2.57
C LEU A 9 -4.82 -5.98 1.38
N LEU A 10 -4.92 -5.44 0.17
CA LEU A 10 -4.98 -6.23 -1.07
C LEU A 10 -3.73 -7.08 -1.27
N ARG A 11 -2.54 -6.50 -1.04
CA ARG A 11 -1.26 -7.22 -1.12
C ARG A 11 -1.24 -8.43 -0.20
N ARG A 12 -1.61 -8.24 1.07
CA ARG A 12 -1.64 -9.32 2.07
C ARG A 12 -2.66 -10.41 1.74
N SER A 13 -3.83 -10.01 1.24
CA SER A 13 -4.87 -10.95 0.81
C SER A 13 -4.38 -11.82 -0.34
N LEU A 14 -3.67 -11.21 -1.31
CA LEU A 14 -3.09 -11.93 -2.43
C LEU A 14 -1.97 -12.88 -1.99
N GLU A 15 -1.07 -12.44 -1.11
CA GLU A 15 -0.03 -13.30 -0.52
C GLU A 15 -0.61 -14.53 0.20
N SER A 16 -1.71 -14.36 0.94
CA SER A 16 -2.40 -15.48 1.60
C SER A 16 -2.95 -16.48 0.59
N HIS A 17 -3.70 -16.00 -0.42
CA HIS A 17 -4.25 -16.88 -1.46
C HIS A 17 -3.17 -17.58 -2.28
N MET A 18 -2.06 -16.91 -2.59
CA MET A 18 -0.92 -17.54 -3.26
C MET A 18 -0.29 -18.66 -2.43
N ALA A 19 -0.21 -18.48 -1.11
CA ALA A 19 0.32 -19.49 -0.21
C ALA A 19 -0.63 -20.68 -0.06
N GLU A 20 -1.94 -20.42 0.01
CA GLU A 20 -3.00 -21.44 0.11
C GLU A 20 -3.12 -22.27 -1.17
N ALA A 21 -2.94 -21.66 -2.33
CA ALA A 21 -3.07 -22.31 -3.65
C ALA A 21 -1.74 -22.88 -4.20
N ASP A 22 -0.64 -22.81 -3.44
CA ASP A 22 0.73 -23.16 -3.89
C ASP A 22 1.20 -22.43 -5.16
N LEU A 23 0.70 -21.21 -5.39
CA LEU A 23 1.01 -20.36 -6.55
C LEU A 23 2.17 -19.38 -6.28
N LYS A 24 3.05 -19.70 -5.33
CA LYS A 24 4.14 -18.80 -4.89
C LYS A 24 5.10 -18.39 -6.03
N ASN A 25 5.22 -19.24 -7.04
CA ASN A 25 6.12 -19.03 -8.17
C ASN A 25 5.41 -18.50 -9.43
N ASP A 26 4.13 -18.17 -9.34
CA ASP A 26 3.39 -17.58 -10.46
C ASP A 26 3.92 -16.15 -10.74
N GLU A 27 4.46 -15.96 -11.94
CA GLU A 27 5.10 -14.70 -12.34
C GLU A 27 4.10 -13.56 -12.52
N GLU A 28 2.86 -13.85 -12.95
CA GLU A 28 1.81 -12.84 -13.07
C GLU A 28 1.41 -12.32 -11.69
N LEU A 29 1.25 -13.22 -10.72
CA LEU A 29 0.92 -12.86 -9.35
C LEU A 29 2.07 -12.09 -8.66
N LYS A 30 3.33 -12.44 -8.94
CA LYS A 30 4.50 -11.67 -8.48
C LYS A 30 4.50 -10.23 -9.03
N ASP A 31 4.19 -10.05 -10.31
CA ASP A 31 4.07 -8.72 -10.92
C ASP A 31 2.94 -7.90 -10.26
N ILE A 32 1.79 -8.53 -10.00
CA ILE A 32 0.69 -7.89 -9.27
C ILE A 32 1.11 -7.47 -7.87
N LEU A 33 1.84 -8.31 -7.12
CA LEU A 33 2.39 -7.95 -5.81
C LEU A 33 3.33 -6.74 -5.90
N GLY A 34 4.19 -6.68 -6.92
CA GLY A 34 5.06 -5.54 -7.19
C GLY A 34 4.27 -4.24 -7.43
N LYS A 35 3.23 -4.32 -8.27
CA LYS A 35 2.31 -3.18 -8.53
C LYS A 35 1.60 -2.71 -7.27
N LEU A 36 1.12 -3.63 -6.43
CA LEU A 36 0.47 -3.31 -5.15
C LEU A 36 1.43 -2.65 -4.16
N SER A 37 2.69 -3.09 -4.12
CA SER A 37 3.73 -2.45 -3.30
C SER A 37 3.98 -1.01 -3.76
N SER A 38 4.20 -0.81 -5.05
CA SER A 38 4.41 0.55 -5.61
C SER A 38 3.21 1.46 -5.36
N LEU A 39 1.98 0.93 -5.47
CA LEU A 39 0.77 1.70 -5.19
C LEU A 39 0.68 2.09 -3.69
N SER A 40 1.02 1.17 -2.79
CA SER A 40 1.06 1.44 -1.35
C SER A 40 2.01 2.60 -1.02
N GLU A 41 3.21 2.60 -1.58
CA GLU A 41 4.21 3.67 -1.41
C GLU A 41 3.69 5.02 -1.92
N LYS A 42 3.07 5.05 -3.11
CA LYS A 42 2.47 6.27 -3.67
C LYS A 42 1.36 6.84 -2.78
N VAL A 43 0.51 5.96 -2.23
CA VAL A 43 -0.56 6.37 -1.30
C VAL A 43 0.04 6.91 0.00
N ALA A 44 1.08 6.28 0.54
CA ALA A 44 1.76 6.76 1.73
C ALA A 44 2.37 8.15 1.51
N ALA A 45 3.05 8.36 0.38
CA ALA A 45 3.61 9.65 0.00
C ALA A 45 2.53 10.74 -0.14
N ALA A 46 1.42 10.44 -0.83
CA ALA A 46 0.31 11.37 -0.97
C ALA A 46 -0.34 11.73 0.38
N LYS A 47 -0.55 10.75 1.26
CA LYS A 47 -1.03 10.99 2.62
C LYS A 47 -0.09 11.88 3.42
N ALA A 48 1.22 11.63 3.36
CA ALA A 48 2.23 12.44 4.03
C ALA A 48 2.21 13.90 3.54
N GLN A 49 2.07 14.11 2.22
CA GLN A 49 1.95 15.46 1.65
C GLN A 49 0.70 16.19 2.16
N VAL A 50 -0.46 15.52 2.20
CA VAL A 50 -1.70 16.12 2.72
C VAL A 50 -1.57 16.47 4.20
N LEU A 51 -0.99 15.59 5.01
CA LEU A 51 -0.76 15.86 6.43
C LEU A 51 0.20 17.04 6.65
N ALA A 52 1.29 17.11 5.89
CA ALA A 52 2.23 18.22 5.96
C ALA A 52 1.61 19.56 5.54
N ARG A 53 0.71 19.57 4.55
CA ARG A 53 -0.04 20.78 4.16
C ARG A 53 -1.00 21.22 5.26
N ARG A 54 -1.71 20.28 5.88
CA ARG A 54 -2.62 20.56 6.99
C ARG A 54 -1.90 21.11 8.22
N ALA A 55 -0.73 20.57 8.55
CA ALA A 55 0.09 21.03 9.67
C ALA A 55 0.55 22.48 9.48
N ARG A 56 1.05 22.84 8.28
CA ARG A 56 1.44 24.23 7.97
C ARG A 56 0.25 25.19 8.07
N ALA A 57 -0.90 24.81 7.50
CA ALA A 57 -2.10 25.63 7.57
C ALA A 57 -2.61 25.88 8.99
N SER A 58 -2.33 24.98 9.94
CA SER A 58 -2.65 25.18 11.36
C SER A 58 -1.60 25.95 12.15
N GLU A 59 -0.37 26.11 11.64
CA GLU A 59 0.69 26.89 12.27
C GLU A 59 0.65 28.37 11.84
N GLU A 60 0.01 28.69 10.71
CA GLU A 60 -0.16 30.06 10.18
C GLU A 60 -1.41 30.79 10.71
N THR A 61 -2.24 30.13 11.53
CA THR A 61 -3.45 30.68 12.19
C THR A 61 -3.28 30.75 13.70
#